data_AF-A0A453T2Z5-F1
#
_entry.id   AF-A0A453T2Z5-F1
#
_cell.length_a   1.000
_cell.length_b   1.000
_cell.length_c   1.000
_cell.angle_alpha   90.00
_cell.angle_beta   90.00
_cell.angle_gamma   90.00
#
_symmetry.space_group_name_H-M   'P 1'
#
loop_
_entity.id
_entity.type
_entity.pdbx_description
1 polymer ?
#
loop_
_entity_poly.entity_id
_entity_poly.type
_entity_poly.pdbx_seq_one_letter_code
_entity_poly.pdbx_strand_id
1 'polypeptide(L)' 'MEYKGYLVSVDSYMNLQLSGTEEYIDGQCSGNLGDILIRCNNVMYLRGVPEEDTDIPDAA' A
#
# COMPACT_ATOMS: atom_id res chain seq x y z
N MET A 1 -12.47 4.10 -1.30
CA MET A 1 -11.68 3.04 -1.96
C MET A 1 -10.22 3.34 -1.70
N GLU A 2 -9.50 2.35 -1.17
CA GLU A 2 -8.10 2.48 -0.75
C GLU A 2 -7.33 1.24 -1.20
N TYR A 3 -6.05 1.42 -1.50
CA TYR A 3 -5.15 0.35 -1.88
C TYR A 3 -4.05 0.23 -0.84
N LYS A 4 -3.87 -0.97 -0.31
CA LYS A 4 -2.81 -1.26 0.67
C LYS A 4 -1.90 -2.32 0.06
N GLY A 5 -0.62 -2.02 -0.05
CA GLY A 5 0.36 -2.94 -0.61
C GLY A 5 1.78 -2.44 -0.38
N TYR A 6 2.75 -3.19 -0.87
CA TYR A 6 4.15 -2.82 -0.81
C TYR A 6 4.49 -1.89 -1.97
N LEU A 7 4.98 -0.70 -1.67
CA LEU A 7 5.42 0.25 -2.69
C LEU A 7 6.75 -0.20 -3.30
N VAL A 8 6.71 -0.66 -4.55
CA VAL A 8 7.87 -1.18 -5.27
C VAL A 8 8.64 -0.06 -5.96
N SER A 9 7.93 0.80 -6.68
CA SER A 9 8.54 1.89 -7.44
C SER A 9 7.58 3.06 -7.64
N VAL A 10 8.15 4.23 -7.89
CA VAL A 10 7.42 5.48 -8.18
C VAL A 10 8.16 6.22 -9.28
N ASP A 11 7.44 6.94 -10.15
CA ASP A 11 8.02 7.84 -11.14
C ASP A 11 7.85 9.33 -10.78
N SER A 12 8.48 10.22 -11.54
CA SER A 12 8.40 11.67 -11.33
C SER A 12 6.99 12.26 -11.49
N TYR A 13 6.07 11.53 -12.09
CA TYR A 13 4.67 11.93 -12.23
C TYR A 13 3.80 11.38 -11.10
N MET A 14 4.37 10.60 -10.16
CA MET A 14 3.66 9.90 -9.09
C MET A 14 2.75 8.78 -9.59
N ASN A 15 3.11 8.09 -10.67
CA ASN A 15 2.57 6.75 -10.92
C ASN A 15 3.21 5.78 -9.92
N LEU A 16 2.40 4.91 -9.32
CA LEU A 16 2.81 4.05 -8.21
C LEU A 16 2.71 2.58 -8.61
N GLN A 17 3.78 1.83 -8.43
CA GLN A 17 3.76 0.38 -8.54
C GLN A 17 3.63 -0.23 -7.14
N LEU A 18 2.54 -0.95 -6.91
CA LEU A 18 2.30 -1.69 -5.67
C LEU A 18 2.34 -3.20 -5.93
N SER A 19 2.91 -3.95 -4.99
CA SER A 19 2.91 -5.42 -5.00
C SER A 19 2.14 -5.97 -3.79
N GLY A 20 1.52 -7.14 -3.98
CA GLY A 20 0.69 -7.78 -2.95
C GLY A 20 -0.46 -6.89 -2.49
N THR A 21 -1.10 -6.19 -3.41
CA THR A 21 -2.04 -5.10 -3.11
C THR A 21 -3.42 -5.64 -2.80
N GLU A 22 -3.98 -5.20 -1.68
CA GLU A 22 -5.36 -5.43 -1.28
C GLU A 22 -6.21 -4.19 -1.55
N GLU A 23 -7.43 -4.42 -2.02
CA GLU A 23 -8.43 -3.38 -2.22
C GLU A 23 -9.34 -3.28 -1.00
N TYR A 24 -9.53 -2.05 -0.52
CA TYR A 24 -10.46 -1.73 0.55
C TYR A 24 -11.56 -0.80 0.04
N ILE A 25 -12.82 -1.21 0.18
CA ILE A 25 -14.01 -0.42 -0.14
C ILE A 25 -14.77 -0.20 1.17
N ASP A 26 -15.06 1.07 1.49
CA ASP A 26 -15.73 1.46 2.74
C ASP A 26 -15.11 0.84 4.02
N GLY A 27 -13.77 0.72 4.03
CA GLY A 27 -12.99 0.15 5.13
C GLY A 27 -12.99 -1.37 5.21
N GLN A 28 -13.67 -2.07 4.30
CA GLN A 28 -13.68 -3.54 4.23
C GLN A 28 -12.77 -4.04 3.11
N CYS A 29 -12.01 -5.11 3.38
CA CYS A 29 -11.21 -5.78 2.35
C CYS A 29 -12.14 -6.41 1.33
N SER A 30 -12.13 -5.85 0.11
CA SER A 30 -12.90 -6.30 -1.05
C SER A 30 -12.23 -7.49 -1.73
N GLY A 31 -10.89 -7.50 -1.78
CA GLY A 31 -10.13 -8.60 -2.34
C GLY A 31 -8.65 -8.27 -2.56
N ASN A 32 -7.90 -9.27 -3.00
CA ASN A 32 -6.48 -9.15 -3.34
C ASN A 32 -6.32 -8.94 -4.86
N LEU A 33 -5.60 -7.88 -5.23
CA LEU A 33 -5.31 -7.48 -6.61
C LEU A 33 -3.90 -7.92 -7.06
N GLY A 34 -3.00 -8.24 -6.13
CA GLY A 34 -1.61 -8.59 -6.44
C GLY A 34 -0.79 -7.38 -6.91
N ASP A 35 -0.13 -7.49 -8.05
CA ASP A 35 0.73 -6.44 -8.60
C ASP A 35 -0.06 -5.46 -9.45
N ILE A 36 -0.07 -4.18 -9.06
CA ILE A 36 -0.83 -3.13 -9.75
C ILE A 36 0.01 -1.89 -10.02
N LEU A 37 -0.39 -1.14 -11.05
CA LEU A 37 0.12 0.19 -11.36
C LEU A 37 -1.01 1.21 -11.20
N ILE A 38 -0.87 2.14 -10.26
CA ILE A 38 -1.82 3.23 -10.03
C ILE A 38 -1.33 4.45 -10.80
N ARG A 39 -2.21 5.01 -11.64
CA ARG A 39 -1.93 6.25 -12.36
C ARG A 39 -2.04 7.46 -11.43
N CYS A 40 -1.11 8.39 -11.57
CA CYS A 40 -1.00 9.57 -10.72
C CYS A 40 -2.26 10.41 -10.57
N ASN A 41 -3.07 10.53 -11.63
CA ASN A 41 -4.30 11.33 -11.61
C ASN A 41 -5.40 10.76 -10.71
N ASN A 42 -5.25 9.52 -10.23
CA ASN A 42 -6.20 8.87 -9.33
C ASN A 42 -5.72 8.88 -7.87
N VAL A 43 -4.54 9.45 -7.58
CA VAL A 43 -3.95 9.47 -6.23
C VAL A 43 -4.36 10.75 -5.51
N MET A 44 -5.12 10.62 -4.43
CA MET A 44 -5.47 11.75 -3.56
C MET A 44 -4.40 11.99 -2.49
N TYR A 45 -3.98 10.93 -1.80
CA TYR A 45 -2.91 10.98 -0.81
C TYR A 45 -2.22 9.61 -0.71
N LEU A 46 -0.97 9.61 -0.28
CA LEU A 46 -0.19 8.42 0.04
C LEU A 46 0.24 8.53 1.51
N ARG A 47 0.13 7.45 2.27
CA ARG A 47 0.65 7.36 3.63
C ARG A 47 1.37 6.04 3.85
N GLY A 48 2.41 6.07 4.68
CA GLY A 48 2.97 4.85 5.25
C GLY A 48 1.95 4.17 6.15
N VAL A 49 1.91 2.84 6.11
CA VAL A 49 1.25 2.07 7.16
C VAL A 49 2.22 2.07 8.34
N PRO A 50 1.80 2.44 9.56
CA PRO A 50 2.66 2.29 10.72
C PRO A 50 3.11 0.84 10.80
N GLU A 51 4.42 0.63 10.95
CA GLU A 51 4.92 -0.68 11.36
C GLU A 51 4.26 -0.95 12.71
N GLU A 52 3.41 -1.98 12.79
CA GLU A 52 3.15 -2.55 14.11
C GLU A 52 4.52 -3.02 14.57
N ASP A 53 5.09 -2.34 15.56
CA ASP A 53 6.27 -2.80 16.29
C ASP A 53 5.97 -4.24 16.72
N THR A 54 6.38 -5.21 15.91
CA THR A 54 6.51 -6.57 16.39
C THR A 54 7.61 -6.46 17.42
N ASP A 55 7.21 -6.37 18.69
CA ASP A 55 8.07 -6.49 19.85
C ASP A 55 9.02 -7.67 19.61
N ILE A 56 10.21 -7.39 19.10
CA ILE A 56 11.34 -8.31 19.19
C ILE A 56 11.72 -8.17 20.66
N PRO A 57 11.43 -9.16 21.53
CA PRO A 57 11.97 -9.08 22.88
C PRO A 57 13.48 -9.07 22.71
N ASP A 58 14.08 -7.97 23.14
CA ASP A 58 15.51 -7.73 23.17
C ASP A 58 16.18 -9.00 23.72
N ALA A 59 16.89 -9.73 22.86
CA ALA A 59 17.55 -10.96 23.26
C ALA A 59 18.69 -10.58 24.21
N ALA A 60 18.57 -11.12 25.43
CA ALA A 60 19.45 -10.93 26.59
C ALA A 60 20.95 -11.10 26.31
#